data_AF-F3GLH7-F1
#
_entry.id   AF-F3GLH7-F1
#
_cell.length_a   1.000
_cell.length_b   1.000
_cell.length_c   1.000
_cell.angle_alpha   90.00
_cell.angle_beta   90.00
_cell.angle_gamma   90.00
#
_symmetry.space_group_name_H-M   'P 1'
#
loop_
_entity.id
_entity.type
_entity.pdbx_description
1 polymer ?
#
loop_
_entity_poly.entity_id
_entity_poly.type
_entity_poly.pdbx_seq_one_letter_code
_entity_poly.pdbx_strand_id
1 'polypeptide(L)' 'MNDLTVTEAVNHFQANALYIGLTEFIEEFGDELLESLNRSNPPVYAGIDNPARQRVMDGLKRQPFPA' A
#
# COMPACT_ATOMS: atom_id res chain seq x y z
N MET A 1 4.84 -50.10 22.12
CA MET A 1 4.97 -48.63 22.02
C MET A 1 4.98 -48.27 20.56
N ASN A 2 3.81 -47.88 20.05
CA ASN A 2 3.66 -47.20 18.76
C ASN A 2 4.27 -45.82 18.92
N ASP A 3 5.30 -45.47 18.15
CA ASP A 3 5.70 -44.05 18.05
C ASP A 3 6.54 -43.73 16.81
N LEU A 4 6.16 -44.25 15.64
CA LEU A 4 6.84 -43.89 14.38
C LEU A 4 5.91 -43.33 13.30
N THR A 5 4.64 -43.05 13.63
CA THR A 5 3.73 -42.30 12.74
C THR A 5 3.77 -40.79 12.96
N VAL A 6 4.70 -40.26 13.77
CA VAL A 6 4.82 -38.81 14.00
C VAL A 6 5.70 -38.12 12.94
N THR A 7 6.51 -38.87 12.18
CA THR A 7 7.36 -38.29 11.13
C THR A 7 6.58 -37.94 9.85
N GLU A 8 5.41 -38.54 9.61
CA GLU A 8 4.56 -38.19 8.45
C GLU A 8 3.82 -36.86 8.66
N ALA A 9 3.64 -36.40 9.90
CA ALA A 9 2.91 -35.17 10.21
C ALA A 9 3.77 -33.89 10.12
N VAL A 10 5.10 -34.01 10.05
CA VAL A 10 6.00 -32.84 10.01
C VAL A 10 6.24 -32.32 8.58
N ASN A 11 5.69 -32.99 7.56
CA ASN A 11 5.91 -32.67 6.15
C ASN A 11 4.80 -31.86 5.46
N HIS A 12 3.72 -31.47 6.15
CA HIS A 12 2.61 -30.72 5.51
C HIS A 12 2.57 -29.22 5.78
N PHE A 13 3.48 -28.70 6.61
CA PHE A 13 3.67 -27.25 6.80
C PHE A 13 5.08 -26.81 6.42
N GLN A 14 5.64 -27.43 5.39
CA GLN A 14 6.55 -26.69 4.52
C GLN A 14 5.70 -25.53 3.98
N ALA A 15 5.69 -24.41 4.70
CA ALA A 15 5.18 -23.16 4.20
C ALA A 15 6.02 -22.87 2.97
N ASN A 16 5.54 -23.34 1.82
CA ASN A 16 6.00 -22.91 0.52
C ASN A 16 5.91 -21.39 0.61
N ALA A 17 7.07 -20.73 0.74
CA ALA A 17 7.11 -19.29 0.84
C ALA A 17 6.34 -18.81 -0.40
N LEU A 18 5.19 -18.16 -0.16
CA LEU A 18 4.31 -17.67 -1.21
C LEU A 18 5.03 -16.45 -1.80
N TYR A 19 6.03 -16.73 -2.63
CA TYR A 19 6.87 -15.75 -3.27
C TYR A 19 6.14 -15.28 -4.51
N ILE A 20 5.51 -14.13 -4.40
CA ILE A 20 4.92 -13.42 -5.53
C ILE A 20 5.93 -12.41 -6.06
N GLY A 21 6.06 -12.33 -7.39
CA GLY A 21 6.88 -11.31 -8.02
C GLY A 21 6.26 -9.92 -7.79
N LEU A 22 7.07 -8.88 -7.62
CA LEU A 22 6.55 -7.53 -7.40
C LEU A 22 5.63 -7.07 -8.54
N THR A 23 5.95 -7.40 -9.79
CA THR A 23 5.11 -7.08 -10.95
C THR A 23 3.75 -7.76 -10.87
N GLU A 24 3.75 -9.07 -10.61
CA GLU A 24 2.53 -9.87 -10.45
C GLU A 24 1.67 -9.36 -9.29
N PHE A 25 2.31 -9.01 -8.17
CA PHE A 25 1.64 -8.39 -7.03
C PHE A 25 0.99 -7.05 -7.38
N ILE A 26 1.68 -6.19 -8.12
CA ILE A 26 1.14 -4.88 -8.52
C ILE A 26 -0.02 -5.06 -9.50
N GLU A 27 0.10 -5.98 -10.46
CA GLU A 27 -0.96 -6.27 -11.43
C GLU A 27 -2.22 -6.84 -10.76
N GLU A 28 -2.06 -7.72 -9.77
CA GLU A 28 -3.20 -8.36 -9.09
C GLU A 28 -3.83 -7.47 -8.01
N PHE A 29 -3.02 -6.74 -7.22
CA PHE A 29 -3.50 -6.05 -6.01
C PHE A 29 -3.35 -4.53 -6.05
N GLY A 30 -2.74 -3.95 -7.08
CA GLY A 30 -2.35 -2.53 -7.10
C GLY A 30 -3.52 -1.57 -6.90
N ASP A 31 -4.60 -1.76 -7.66
CA ASP A 31 -5.75 -0.85 -7.63
C ASP A 31 -6.49 -0.93 -6.30
N GLU A 32 -6.77 -2.13 -5.79
CA GLU A 32 -7.46 -2.34 -4.51
C GLU A 32 -6.61 -1.87 -3.32
N LEU A 33 -5.29 -2.10 -3.38
CA LEU A 33 -4.36 -1.60 -2.37
C LEU A 33 -4.33 -0.07 -2.36
N LEU A 34 -4.25 0.55 -3.53
CA LEU A 34 -4.26 2.00 -3.66
C LEU A 34 -5.59 2.60 -3.16
N GLU A 35 -6.72 1.98 -3.48
CA GLU A 35 -8.04 2.39 -2.97
C GLU A 35 -8.10 2.28 -1.44
N SER A 36 -7.66 1.15 -0.88
CA SER A 36 -7.63 0.91 0.56
C SER A 36 -6.73 1.92 1.29
N LEU A 37 -5.57 2.23 0.71
CA LEU A 37 -4.66 3.25 1.20
C LEU A 37 -5.29 4.64 1.14
N ASN A 38 -5.95 5.01 0.03
CA ASN A 38 -6.64 6.30 -0.08
C ASN A 38 -7.81 6.42 0.90
N ARG A 39 -8.50 5.33 1.24
CA ARG A 39 -9.56 5.33 2.24
C ARG A 39 -9.00 5.49 3.66
N SER A 40 -7.91 4.80 3.96
CA SER A 40 -7.27 4.83 5.29
C SER A 40 -6.50 6.13 5.52
N ASN A 41 -5.88 6.64 4.45
CA ASN A 41 -5.06 7.84 4.41
C ASN A 41 -5.62 8.78 3.33
N PRO A 42 -6.77 9.42 3.59
CA PRO A 42 -7.36 10.32 2.61
C PRO A 42 -6.34 11.38 2.19
N PRO A 43 -6.20 11.66 0.88
CA PRO A 43 -5.23 12.61 0.40
C PRO A 43 -5.46 13.97 1.07
N VAL A 44 -4.42 14.51 1.70
CA VAL A 44 -4.46 15.84 2.35
C VAL A 44 -4.80 16.93 1.32
N TYR A 45 -4.49 16.68 0.04
CA TYR A 45 -4.83 17.55 -1.07
C TYR A 45 -5.38 16.73 -2.23
N ALA A 46 -6.69 16.82 -2.46
CA ALA A 46 -7.38 16.12 -3.56
C ALA A 46 -7.45 16.96 -4.86
N GLY A 47 -6.59 17.97 -5.02
CA GLY A 47 -6.63 18.88 -6.19
C GLY A 47 -7.83 19.84 -6.20
N ILE A 48 -8.64 19.85 -5.15
CA ILE A 48 -9.78 20.78 -5.02
C ILE A 48 -9.22 22.18 -4.81
N ASP A 49 -9.66 23.12 -5.64
CA ASP A 49 -9.39 24.54 -5.46
C ASP A 49 -9.90 24.97 -4.09
N ASN A 50 -8.96 25.22 -3.18
CA ASN A 50 -9.26 25.73 -1.85
C ASN A 50 -8.95 27.24 -1.84
N PRO A 51 -9.95 28.13 -1.82
CA PRO A 51 -9.73 29.57 -1.82
C PRO A 51 -8.92 30.07 -0.61
N ALA A 52 -8.94 29.34 0.51
CA ALA A 52 -8.08 29.66 1.66
C ALA A 52 -6.62 29.31 1.39
N ARG A 53 -6.36 28.15 0.75
CA ARG A 53 -5.01 27.79 0.29
C ARG A 53 -4.50 28.81 -0.72
N GLN A 54 -5.31 29.22 -1.69
CA GLN A 54 -4.90 30.20 -2.70
C GLN A 54 -4.48 31.52 -2.06
N ARG A 55 -5.27 32.04 -1.10
CA ARG A 55 -4.90 33.24 -0.34
C ARG A 55 -3.58 33.11 0.42
N VAL A 56 -3.27 31.92 0.96
CA VAL A 56 -1.98 31.66 1.63
C VAL A 56 -0.85 31.64 0.61
N MET A 57 -1.03 30.98 -0.53
CA MET A 57 -0.03 30.91 -1.61
C MET A 57 0.26 32.30 -2.21
N ASP A 58 -0.78 33.10 -2.43
CA ASP A 58 -0.66 34.49 -2.93
C ASP A 58 0.10 35.40 -1.94
N GLY A 59 0.01 35.09 -0.64
CA GLY A 59 0.69 35.81 0.44
C GLY A 59 2.15 35.40 0.70
N LEU A 60 2.69 34.40 -0.01
CA LEU A 60 4.06 33.93 0.21
C LEU A 60 5.08 34.97 -0.29
N LYS A 61 6.05 35.31 0.56
CA LYS A 61 7.19 36.19 0.20
C LYS A 61 8.03 35.65 -0.97
N ARG A 62 7.99 34.34 -1.19
CA ARG A 62 8.67 33.63 -2.28
C ARG A 62 7.68 32.67 -2.91
N GLN A 63 7.56 32.72 -4.23
CA GLN A 63 6.66 31.85 -4.97
C GLN A 63 7.19 30.40 -4.94
N PRO A 64 6.30 29.39 -4.85
CA PRO A 64 6.68 27.99 -4.99
C PRO A 64 7.19 27.71 -6.40
N PHE A 65 7.92 26.60 -6.56
CA PHE A 65 8.35 26.16 -7.88
C PHE A 65 7.15 25.79 -8.76
N PRO A 66 7.23 25.98 -10.09
CA PRO A 66 6.20 25.51 -11.01
C PRO A 66 5.95 24.00 -10.84
N ALA A 67 4.69 23.60 -10.92
CA ALA A 67 4.28 22.19 -10.90
C ALA A 67 4.63 21.47 -12.20
#